data_AF-A0A1H9ARX8-F1
#
_entry.id   AF-A0A1H9ARX8-F1
#
_cell.length_a   1.000
_cell.length_b   1.000
_cell.length_c   1.000
_cell.angle_alpha   90.00
_cell.angle_beta   90.00
_cell.angle_gamma   90.00
#
_symmetry.space_group_name_H-M   'P 1'
#
loop_
_entity.id
_entity.type
_entity.pdbx_description
1 polymer ?
#
loop_
_entity_poly.entity_id
_entity_poly.type
_entity_poly.pdbx_seq_one_letter_code
_entity_poly.pdbx_strand_id
1 'polypeptide(L)'
;MYTKKQIADALVKFIHNDLINDIDDKHSKFSLCMAKKALRENQDILDYFLESPVVSSVIKEQDGMYDIDVFAKTLKNVLNEYDSYSITIPKIPMFAPKDCVIKITSADVDKIISYLSNEPVSVA
;
A
#
# COMPACT_ATOMS: atom_id res chain seq x y z
N MET A 1 13.94 7.62 -5.64
CA MET A 1 14.40 6.53 -4.74
C MET A 1 13.91 6.80 -3.33
N TYR A 2 13.49 5.76 -2.62
CA TYR A 2 12.82 5.89 -1.32
C TYR A 2 13.27 4.80 -0.34
N THR A 3 13.41 5.14 0.94
CA THR A 3 13.68 4.15 2.00
C THR A 3 12.43 3.33 2.33
N LYS A 4 12.60 2.15 2.95
CA LYS A 4 11.47 1.34 3.46
C LYS A 4 10.50 2.14 4.31
N LYS A 5 11.03 3.00 5.18
CA LYS A 5 10.23 3.86 6.05
C LYS A 5 9.33 4.81 5.26
N GLN A 6 9.86 5.49 4.25
CA GLN A 6 9.08 6.41 3.40
C GLN A 6 7.98 5.66 2.64
N ILE A 7 8.27 4.45 2.16
CA ILE A 7 7.29 3.58 1.50
C ILE A 7 6.17 3.18 2.46
N ALA A 8 6.53 2.70 3.65
CA ALA A 8 5.55 2.35 4.68
C ALA A 8 4.69 3.57 5.08
N ASP A 9 5.29 4.74 5.27
CA ASP A 9 4.59 5.97 5.64
C ASP A 9 3.63 6.45 4.53
N ALA A 10 4.01 6.32 3.26
CA ALA A 10 3.12 6.62 2.14
C ALA A 10 1.93 5.67 2.05
N LEU A 11 2.16 4.36 2.21
CA LEU A 11 1.07 3.37 2.28
C LEU A 11 0.13 3.63 3.45
N VAL A 12 0.68 4.03 4.60
CA VAL A 12 -0.10 4.40 5.79
C VAL A 12 -0.96 5.63 5.53
N LYS A 13 -0.42 6.66 4.87
CA LYS A 13 -1.19 7.86 4.47
C LYS A 13 -2.32 7.48 3.52
N PHE A 14 -2.05 6.64 2.52
CA PHE A 14 -3.06 6.15 1.59
C PHE A 14 -4.18 5.36 2.30
N ILE A 15 -3.83 4.40 3.16
CA ILE A 15 -4.83 3.65 3.93
C ILE A 15 -5.69 4.60 4.78
N HIS A 16 -5.06 5.60 5.41
CA HIS A 16 -5.77 6.50 6.31
C HIS A 16 -6.67 7.52 5.59
N ASN A 17 -6.15 8.17 4.55
CA ASN A 17 -6.80 9.30 3.91
C ASN A 17 -7.76 8.86 2.81
N ASP A 18 -7.47 7.75 2.13
CA ASP A 18 -8.20 7.31 0.95
C ASP A 18 -9.04 6.06 1.23
N LEU A 19 -8.46 5.00 1.82
CA LEU A 19 -9.22 3.76 2.02
C LEU A 19 -10.22 3.83 3.18
N ILE A 20 -9.79 4.30 4.36
CA ILE A 20 -10.64 4.31 5.57
C ILE A 20 -11.80 5.31 5.44
N ASN A 21 -11.58 6.44 4.77
CA ASN A 21 -12.59 7.48 4.62
C ASN A 21 -13.68 7.09 3.63
N ASP A 22 -13.36 6.29 2.62
CA ASP A 22 -14.30 5.87 1.56
C ASP A 22 -15.13 4.63 1.93
N ILE A 23 -14.84 3.99 3.06
CA ILE A 23 -15.55 2.80 3.55
C ILE A 23 -16.49 3.21 4.68
N ASP A 24 -17.73 2.71 4.71
CA ASP A 24 -18.64 2.95 5.85
C ASP A 24 -18.61 1.81 6.89
N ASP A 25 -18.20 0.61 6.46
CA ASP A 25 -18.18 -0.58 7.30
C ASP A 25 -17.15 -0.51 8.44
N LYS A 26 -17.62 -0.58 9.69
CA LYS A 26 -16.78 -0.47 10.89
C LYS A 26 -15.75 -1.58 11.02
N HIS A 27 -16.10 -2.81 10.60
CA HIS A 27 -15.19 -3.95 10.63
C HIS A 27 -14.02 -3.73 9.65
N SER A 28 -14.32 -3.32 8.43
CA SER A 28 -13.32 -3.01 7.41
C SER A 28 -12.42 -1.85 7.83
N LYS A 29 -12.98 -0.80 8.46
CA LYS A 29 -12.17 0.27 9.08
C LYS A 29 -11.24 -0.27 10.15
N PHE A 30 -11.72 -1.17 11.01
CA PHE A 30 -10.89 -1.80 12.03
C PHE A 30 -9.74 -2.61 11.42
N SER A 31 -10.01 -3.46 10.43
CA SER A 31 -8.99 -4.24 9.71
C SER A 31 -7.95 -3.34 9.03
N LEU A 32 -8.38 -2.27 8.37
CA LEU A 32 -7.46 -1.30 7.74
C LEU A 32 -6.63 -0.53 8.77
N CYS A 33 -7.22 -0.16 9.92
CA CYS A 33 -6.48 0.43 11.04
C CYS A 33 -5.41 -0.51 11.59
N MET A 34 -5.72 -1.81 11.71
CA MET A 34 -4.75 -2.83 12.11
C MET A 34 -3.62 -2.96 11.08
N ALA A 35 -3.94 -3.02 9.78
CA ALA A 35 -2.94 -3.08 8.71
C ALA A 35 -2.01 -1.85 8.74
N LYS A 36 -2.58 -0.64 8.89
CA LYS A 36 -1.84 0.62 9.03
C LYS A 36 -0.87 0.58 10.22
N LYS A 37 -1.33 0.11 11.37
CA LYS A 37 -0.51 0.00 12.59
C LYS A 37 0.63 -1.01 12.38
N ALA A 38 0.31 -2.17 11.79
CA ALA A 38 1.29 -3.20 11.49
C ALA A 38 2.39 -2.69 10.53
N LEU A 39 2.05 -1.96 9.47
CA LEU A 39 3.03 -1.35 8.55
C LEU A 39 3.99 -0.36 9.23
N ARG A 40 3.55 0.33 10.29
CA ARG A 40 4.42 1.25 11.06
C ARG A 40 5.30 0.54 12.06
N GLU A 41 4.74 -0.44 12.75
CA GLU A 41 5.37 -1.08 13.90
C GLU A 41 6.20 -2.32 13.52
N ASN A 42 5.96 -2.88 12.33
CA ASN A 42 6.63 -4.09 11.85
C ASN A 42 7.18 -3.89 10.43
N GLN A 43 8.49 -3.65 10.35
CA GLN A 43 9.22 -3.48 9.08
C GLN A 43 9.23 -4.77 8.24
N ASP A 44 9.16 -5.95 8.87
CA ASP A 44 9.22 -7.26 8.20
C ASP A 44 8.05 -7.47 7.21
N ILE A 45 6.93 -6.76 7.42
CA ILE A 45 5.79 -6.79 6.50
C ILE A 45 6.17 -6.22 5.14
N LEU A 46 6.93 -5.12 5.15
CA LEU A 46 7.40 -4.51 3.92
C LEU A 46 8.51 -5.36 3.29
N ASP A 47 9.33 -6.01 4.12
CA ASP A 47 10.39 -6.91 3.65
C ASP A 47 9.80 -8.07 2.87
N TYR A 48 8.76 -8.73 3.41
CA TYR A 48 8.06 -9.81 2.68
C TYR A 48 7.54 -9.35 1.32
N PHE A 49 7.04 -8.12 1.22
CA PHE A 49 6.57 -7.57 -0.04
C PHE A 49 7.73 -7.28 -1.02
N LEU A 50 8.79 -6.62 -0.55
CA LEU A 50 9.94 -6.21 -1.37
C LEU A 50 10.78 -7.42 -1.81
N GLU A 51 10.86 -8.45 -0.99
CA GLU A 51 11.57 -9.71 -1.27
C GLU A 51 10.75 -10.69 -2.14
N SER A 52 9.47 -10.39 -2.41
CA SER A 52 8.67 -11.18 -3.35
C SER A 52 9.39 -11.29 -4.69
N PRO A 53 9.49 -12.48 -5.31
CA PRO A 53 10.18 -12.67 -6.59
C PRO A 53 9.67 -11.75 -7.70
N VAL A 54 8.37 -11.43 -7.68
CA VAL A 54 7.76 -10.53 -8.65
C VAL A 54 8.20 -9.09 -8.40
N VAL A 55 8.14 -8.64 -7.15
CA VAL A 55 8.46 -7.25 -6.78
C VAL A 55 9.95 -6.97 -6.91
N SER A 56 10.79 -7.85 -6.37
CA SER A 56 12.27 -7.78 -6.47
C SER A 56 12.79 -7.86 -7.91
N SER A 57 12.04 -8.46 -8.85
CA SER A 57 12.42 -8.46 -10.26
C SER A 57 12.24 -7.11 -10.96
N VAL A 58 11.43 -6.21 -10.38
CA VAL A 58 11.09 -4.90 -10.94
C VAL A 58 11.72 -3.76 -10.13
N ILE A 59 11.71 -3.85 -8.80
CA ILE A 59 12.28 -2.86 -7.90
C ILE A 59 13.75 -3.21 -7.65
N LYS A 60 14.65 -2.26 -7.89
CA LYS A 60 16.05 -2.38 -7.52
C LYS A 60 16.30 -1.70 -6.18
N GLU A 61 16.97 -2.41 -5.28
CA GLU A 61 17.55 -1.83 -4.07
C GLU A 61 18.98 -1.35 -4.35
N GLN A 62 19.30 -0.14 -3.93
CA GLN A 62 20.65 0.42 -3.91
C GLN A 62 20.84 1.20 -2.62
N ASP A 63 21.84 0.84 -1.82
CA ASP A 63 22.19 1.50 -0.56
C ASP A 63 21.00 1.65 0.42
N GLY A 64 20.15 0.62 0.52
CA GLY A 64 18.95 0.64 1.38
C GLY A 64 17.78 1.50 0.86
N MET A 65 17.87 1.98 -0.38
CA MET A 65 16.82 2.73 -1.06
C MET A 65 16.28 1.94 -2.25
N TYR A 66 14.98 2.11 -2.52
CA TYR A 66 14.25 1.42 -3.55
C TYR A 66 13.82 2.39 -4.65
N ASP A 67 14.03 2.01 -5.90
CA ASP A 67 13.45 2.72 -7.06
C ASP A 67 12.01 2.27 -7.29
N ILE A 68 11.07 3.03 -6.71
CA ILE A 68 9.63 2.75 -6.77
C ILE A 68 9.00 3.24 -8.07
N ASP A 69 9.62 4.16 -8.82
CA ASP A 69 9.01 4.80 -9.98
C ASP A 69 8.76 3.80 -11.12
N VAL A 70 9.73 2.93 -11.37
CA VAL A 70 9.63 1.85 -12.37
C VAL A 70 8.56 0.84 -11.97
N PHE A 71 8.48 0.50 -10.69
CA PHE A 71 7.47 -0.42 -10.18
C PHE A 71 6.07 0.17 -10.24
N ALA A 72 5.91 1.43 -9.84
CA ALA A 72 4.63 2.13 -9.91
C ALA A 72 4.14 2.22 -11.36
N LYS A 73 5.02 2.52 -12.31
CA LYS A 73 4.67 2.52 -13.74
C LYS A 73 4.22 1.13 -14.21
N THR A 74 4.94 0.08 -13.81
CA THR A 74 4.60 -1.30 -14.17
C THR A 74 3.26 -1.71 -13.57
N LEU A 75 3.04 -1.43 -12.28
CA LEU A 75 1.80 -1.73 -11.58
C LEU A 75 0.61 -0.97 -12.20
N LYS A 76 0.79 0.31 -12.55
CA LYS A 76 -0.25 1.09 -13.25
C LYS A 76 -0.62 0.50 -14.60
N ASN A 77 0.37 0.05 -15.38
CA ASN A 77 0.10 -0.56 -16.68
C ASN A 77 -0.74 -1.84 -16.51
N VAL A 78 -0.38 -2.70 -15.56
CA VAL A 78 -1.16 -3.90 -15.22
C VAL A 78 -2.57 -3.52 -14.76
N LEU A 79 -2.71 -2.57 -13.84
CA LEU A 79 -4.02 -2.15 -13.36
C LEU A 79 -4.90 -1.51 -14.45
N ASN A 80 -4.31 -0.82 -15.43
CA ASN A 80 -5.03 -0.28 -16.58
C ASN A 80 -5.47 -1.37 -17.56
N GLU A 81 -4.72 -2.48 -17.66
CA GLU A 81 -5.08 -3.63 -18.50
C GLU A 81 -6.21 -4.46 -17.88
N TYR A 82 -6.22 -4.58 -16.55
CA TYR A 82 -7.19 -5.40 -15.81
C TYR A 82 -8.27 -4.57 -15.06
N ASP A 83 -8.38 -3.28 -15.34
CA ASP A 83 -9.19 -2.24 -14.66
C ASP A 83 -8.88 -2.02 -13.16
N SER A 84 -8.80 -3.08 -12.38
CA SER A 84 -8.55 -3.03 -10.93
C SER A 84 -8.07 -4.36 -10.37
N TYR A 85 -7.38 -4.31 -9.24
CA TYR A 85 -7.07 -5.47 -8.41
C TYR A 85 -7.99 -5.49 -7.17
N SER A 86 -8.69 -6.59 -6.94
CA SER A 86 -9.61 -6.73 -5.81
C SER A 86 -8.92 -7.35 -4.60
N ILE A 87 -9.00 -6.67 -3.46
CA ILE A 87 -8.55 -7.16 -2.15
C ILE A 87 -9.78 -7.48 -1.32
N THR A 88 -9.90 -8.75 -0.91
CA THR A 88 -10.98 -9.19 -0.02
C THR A 88 -10.53 -9.09 1.44
N ILE A 89 -11.19 -8.24 2.22
CA ILE A 89 -11.10 -8.26 3.68
C ILE A 89 -12.13 -9.29 4.18
N PRO A 90 -11.68 -10.43 4.72
CA PRO A 90 -12.59 -11.47 5.19
C PRO A 90 -13.43 -10.93 6.35
N LYS A 91 -14.69 -11.34 6.37
CA LYS A 91 -15.57 -11.06 7.51
C LYS A 91 -15.04 -11.76 8.75
N ILE A 92 -15.16 -11.07 9.87
CA ILE A 92 -15.12 -11.74 11.17
C ILE A 92 -16.59 -12.00 11.53
N PRO A 93 -17.05 -13.27 11.66
CA PRO A 93 -18.47 -13.61 11.82
C PRO A 93 -19.17 -12.88 12.98
N MET A 94 -18.43 -12.47 14.02
CA MET A 94 -18.96 -11.71 15.15
C MET A 94 -19.17 -10.21 14.86
N PHE A 95 -18.51 -9.66 13.83
CA PHE A 95 -18.46 -8.21 13.57
C PHE A 95 -19.00 -7.81 12.19
N ALA A 96 -19.03 -8.73 11.23
CA ALA A 96 -19.48 -8.44 9.87
C ALA A 96 -20.28 -9.61 9.25
N PRO A 97 -21.40 -9.33 8.55
CA PRO A 97 -22.23 -10.36 7.93
C PRO A 97 -21.63 -10.90 6.62
N LYS A 98 -20.80 -10.10 5.93
CA LYS A 98 -20.19 -10.40 4.63
C LYS A 98 -18.77 -9.87 4.54
N ASP A 99 -18.00 -10.42 3.60
CA ASP A 99 -16.67 -9.91 3.28
C ASP A 99 -16.77 -8.51 2.67
N CYS A 100 -15.73 -7.71 2.87
CA CYS A 100 -15.58 -6.43 2.18
C CYS A 100 -14.57 -6.58 1.05
N VAL A 101 -14.86 -5.98 -0.09
CA VAL A 101 -13.95 -5.98 -1.24
C VAL A 101 -13.53 -4.55 -1.52
N ILE A 102 -12.22 -4.31 -1.49
CA ILE A 102 -11.60 -3.05 -1.87
C ILE A 102 -11.03 -3.24 -3.28
N LYS A 103 -11.26 -2.29 -4.17
CA LYS A 103 -10.65 -2.27 -5.50
C LYS A 103 -9.50 -1.29 -5.51
N ILE A 104 -8.32 -1.77 -5.90
CA ILE A 104 -7.13 -0.96 -6.15
C ILE A 104 -7.06 -0.69 -7.64
N THR A 105 -6.93 0.58 -8.00
CA THR A 105 -6.89 1.08 -9.37
C THR A 105 -5.56 1.79 -9.66
N SER A 106 -5.30 2.14 -10.91
CA SER A 106 -4.12 2.94 -11.27
C SER A 106 -4.11 4.31 -10.61
N ALA A 107 -5.28 4.89 -10.32
CA ALA A 107 -5.41 6.16 -9.60
C ALA A 107 -4.94 6.04 -8.13
N ASP A 108 -5.11 4.88 -7.51
CA ASP A 108 -4.62 4.63 -6.16
C ASP A 108 -3.10 4.57 -6.10
N VAL A 109 -2.46 4.05 -7.15
CA VAL A 109 -1.00 4.09 -7.29
C VAL A 109 -0.51 5.53 -7.39
N ASP A 110 -1.21 6.39 -8.13
CA ASP A 110 -0.86 7.81 -8.25
C ASP A 110 -0.95 8.54 -6.89
N LYS A 111 -1.94 8.21 -6.07
CA LYS A 111 -2.06 8.73 -4.69
C LYS A 111 -0.88 8.30 -3.83
N ILE A 112 -0.49 7.02 -3.88
CA ILE A 112 0.67 6.51 -3.12
C ILE A 112 1.96 7.24 -3.53
N ILE A 113 2.18 7.44 -4.84
CA ILE A 113 3.37 8.15 -5.35
C ILE A 113 3.35 9.63 -4.95
N SER A 114 2.17 10.26 -4.93
CA SER A 114 2.02 11.62 -4.40
C SER A 114 2.40 11.70 -2.91
N TYR A 115 2.00 10.72 -2.09
CA TYR A 115 2.38 10.69 -0.68
C TYR A 115 3.87 10.44 -0.44
N LEU A 116 4.53 9.68 -1.34
CA LEU A 116 5.98 9.47 -1.35
C LEU A 116 6.74 10.75 -1.72
N SER A 117 6.25 11.50 -2.71
CA SER A 117 6.93 12.68 -3.26
C SER A 117 6.80 13.93 -2.38
N ASN A 118 5.77 13.99 -1.54
CA ASN A 118 5.52 15.10 -0.62
C ASN A 118 6.22 14.94 0.75
N GLU A 119 7.15 13.99 0.88
CA GLU A 119 7.95 13.87 2.10
C GLU A 119 9.12 14.85 2.09
N PRO A 120 9.27 15.72 3.12
CA PRO A 120 10.48 16.52 3.25
C PRO A 120 11.66 15.57 3.42
N VAL A 121 12.69 15.74 2.58
CA VAL A 121 13.98 15.07 2.74
C VAL A 121 14.55 15.56 4.06
N SER A 122 14.40 14.77 5.12
CA SER A 122 15.06 15.02 6.40
C SER A 122 16.54 14.77 6.21
N VAL A 123 17.28 15.83 5.88
CA VAL A 123 18.74 15.85 6.00
C VAL A 123 19.03 15.87 7.49
N ALA A 124 19.40 14.72 8.06
CA ALA A 124 19.95 14.59 9.40
C ALA A 124 21.44 14.24 9.27
#